data_AF-A0A7J4MUP8-F1
#
_entry.id   AF-A0A7J4MUP8-F1
#
_cell.length_a   1.000
_cell.length_b   1.000
_cell.length_c   1.000
_cell.angle_alpha   90.00
_cell.angle_beta   90.00
_cell.angle_gamma   90.00
#
_symmetry.space_group_name_H-M   'P 1'
#
loop_
_entity.id
_entity.type
_entity.pdbx_description
1 polymer ?
#
loop_
_entity_poly.entity_id
_entity_poly.type
_entity_poly.pdbx_seq_one_letter_code
_entity_poly.pdbx_strand_id
1 'polypeptide(L)'
;IKVSVDTSKIRVVTPEMYASALRSSGIDRGYVVVTSPVPASGEAALAGVLKSYEIAVGEQIPEEAKRVSVEEIYLQSRLVNETNATGDRVAELFDEVKNRTQSQNLQDPADIQRVVVDVSQQMNINLTETQVQQVADSVAASQRVQGSLTEFKQRLEGVSQQVGGSGILDQIYAFLQGIYNYIMGIASP
;
A
#
# COMPACT_ATOMS: atom_id res chain seq x y z
N ILE A 1 -6.34 10.17 -2.20
CA ILE A 1 -7.21 8.98 -2.03
C ILE A 1 -7.88 9.03 -0.66
N LYS A 2 -9.14 8.60 -0.53
CA LYS A 2 -9.84 8.50 0.76
C LYS A 2 -10.01 7.02 1.11
N VAL A 3 -9.62 6.64 2.32
CA VAL A 3 -9.77 5.26 2.82
C VAL A 3 -10.65 5.26 4.07
N SER A 4 -11.55 4.31 4.17
CA SER A 4 -12.36 4.03 5.35
C SER A 4 -12.10 2.60 5.81
N VAL A 5 -11.72 2.41 7.06
CA VAL A 5 -11.42 1.10 7.63
C VAL A 5 -12.41 0.80 8.75
N ASP A 6 -13.00 -0.39 8.74
CA ASP A 6 -13.81 -0.90 9.84
C ASP A 6 -12.90 -1.32 11.02
N THR A 7 -12.72 -0.39 11.95
CA THR A 7 -11.85 -0.56 13.13
C THR A 7 -12.36 -1.59 14.14
N SER A 8 -13.61 -2.07 13.99
CA SER A 8 -14.11 -3.19 14.78
C SER A 8 -13.57 -4.55 14.30
N LYS A 9 -13.08 -4.60 13.06
CA LYS A 9 -12.60 -5.82 12.39
C LYS A 9 -11.11 -5.76 12.05
N ILE A 10 -10.63 -4.62 11.58
CA ILE A 10 -9.22 -4.43 11.21
C ILE A 10 -8.47 -3.83 12.39
N ARG A 11 -7.40 -4.51 12.83
CA ARG A 11 -6.73 -4.22 14.11
C ARG A 11 -5.41 -3.49 14.00
N VAL A 12 -4.72 -3.57 12.86
CA VAL A 12 -3.35 -3.03 12.72
C VAL A 12 -3.29 -1.97 11.65
N VAL A 13 -3.71 -2.30 10.43
CA VAL A 13 -3.58 -1.39 9.28
C VAL A 13 -4.60 -0.25 9.35
N THR A 14 -4.10 0.99 9.38
CA THR A 14 -4.93 2.20 9.44
C THR A 14 -5.28 2.74 8.05
N PRO A 15 -6.27 3.64 7.92
CA PRO A 15 -6.59 4.29 6.65
C PRO A 15 -5.38 4.96 5.98
N GLU A 16 -4.50 5.58 6.77
CA GLU A 16 -3.28 6.27 6.35
C GLU A 16 -2.25 5.30 5.79
N MET A 17 -2.08 4.12 6.41
CA MET A 17 -1.20 3.06 5.90
C MET A 17 -1.67 2.54 4.54
N TYR A 18 -2.99 2.30 4.37
CA TYR A 18 -3.55 1.96 3.06
C TYR A 18 -3.34 3.08 2.05
N ALA A 19 -3.57 4.34 2.44
CA ALA A 19 -3.39 5.47 1.55
C ALA A 19 -1.94 5.61 1.07
N SER A 20 -0.95 5.44 1.95
CA SER A 20 0.48 5.41 1.61
C SER A 20 0.77 4.31 0.60
N ALA A 21 0.34 3.07 0.87
CA ALA A 21 0.62 1.93 0.00
C ALA A 21 -0.08 2.04 -1.37
N LEU A 22 -1.32 2.57 -1.41
CA LEU A 22 -2.04 2.82 -2.66
C LEU A 22 -1.31 3.88 -3.52
N ARG A 23 -0.75 4.93 -2.91
CA ARG A 23 0.11 5.88 -3.65
C ARG A 23 1.39 5.22 -4.15
N SER A 24 2.02 4.35 -3.34
CA SER A 24 3.20 3.57 -3.74
C SER A 24 2.94 2.62 -4.92
N SER A 25 1.68 2.26 -5.20
CA SER A 25 1.27 1.48 -6.38
C SER A 25 0.75 2.35 -7.54
N GLY A 26 0.82 3.67 -7.42
CA GLY A 26 0.40 4.63 -8.46
C GLY A 26 -1.07 5.05 -8.42
N ILE A 27 -1.81 4.67 -7.37
CA ILE A 27 -3.24 4.99 -7.20
C ILE A 27 -3.40 6.20 -6.27
N ASP A 28 -3.55 7.38 -6.86
CA ASP A 28 -3.58 8.65 -6.09
C ASP A 28 -5.01 9.11 -5.71
N ARG A 29 -6.03 8.58 -6.41
CA ARG A 29 -7.44 9.02 -6.31
C ARG A 29 -8.39 7.82 -6.23
N GLY A 30 -9.45 7.97 -5.46
CA GLY A 30 -10.45 6.94 -5.23
C GLY A 30 -11.03 6.97 -3.83
N TYR A 31 -12.05 6.14 -3.61
CA TYR A 31 -12.62 5.86 -2.29
C TYR A 31 -12.54 4.36 -2.03
N VAL A 32 -11.84 3.98 -0.95
CA VAL A 32 -11.62 2.59 -0.57
C VAL A 32 -12.28 2.32 0.76
N VAL A 33 -13.01 1.22 0.85
CA VAL A 33 -13.60 0.73 2.10
C VAL A 33 -13.00 -0.63 2.40
N VAL A 34 -12.45 -0.79 3.60
CA VAL A 34 -11.83 -2.04 4.06
C VAL A 34 -12.56 -2.56 5.29
N THR A 35 -13.01 -3.81 5.22
CA THR A 35 -13.61 -4.55 6.35
C THR A 35 -13.24 -6.03 6.25
N SER A 36 -13.61 -6.81 7.25
CA SER A 36 -13.41 -8.25 7.30
C SER A 36 -14.56 -8.92 8.06
N PRO A 37 -15.02 -10.13 7.67
CA PRO A 37 -16.04 -10.85 8.43
C PRO A 37 -15.56 -11.20 9.85
N VAL A 38 -14.26 -11.44 10.01
CA VAL A 38 -13.58 -11.79 11.26
C VAL A 38 -12.52 -10.76 11.64
N PRO A 39 -12.09 -10.67 12.91
CA PRO A 39 -10.95 -9.84 13.26
C PRO A 39 -9.69 -10.21 12.45
N ALA A 40 -9.02 -9.23 11.86
CA ALA A 40 -7.81 -9.39 11.06
C ALA A 40 -6.86 -8.20 11.23
N SER A 41 -5.58 -8.36 10.90
CA SER A 41 -4.59 -7.30 10.93
C SER A 41 -4.77 -6.28 9.79
N GLY A 42 -5.06 -6.76 8.58
CA GLY A 42 -5.57 -5.97 7.44
C GLY A 42 -4.70 -6.00 6.17
N GLU A 43 -3.43 -6.38 6.26
CA GLU A 43 -2.41 -6.23 5.20
C GLU A 43 -2.86 -6.87 3.87
N ALA A 44 -3.46 -8.06 3.94
CA ALA A 44 -3.93 -8.80 2.77
C ALA A 44 -5.04 -8.06 1.98
N ALA A 45 -5.79 -7.16 2.62
CA ALA A 45 -6.86 -6.42 1.95
C ALA A 45 -6.32 -5.52 0.83
N LEU A 46 -5.09 -5.01 0.97
CA LEU A 46 -4.47 -4.18 -0.06
C LEU A 46 -4.38 -4.92 -1.40
N ALA A 47 -3.94 -6.18 -1.41
CA ALA A 47 -3.84 -6.96 -2.63
C ALA A 47 -5.21 -7.10 -3.34
N GLY A 48 -6.28 -7.29 -2.57
CA GLY A 48 -7.65 -7.31 -3.11
C GLY A 48 -8.09 -5.97 -3.69
N VAL A 49 -7.73 -4.85 -3.05
CA VAL A 49 -7.99 -3.50 -3.56
C VAL A 49 -7.24 -3.26 -4.87
N LEU A 50 -5.95 -3.58 -4.93
CA LEU A 50 -5.13 -3.44 -6.14
C LEU A 50 -5.72 -4.26 -7.29
N LYS A 51 -6.11 -5.52 -7.02
CA LYS A 51 -6.70 -6.37 -8.04
C LYS A 51 -8.05 -5.86 -8.54
N SER A 52 -8.88 -5.36 -7.63
CA SER A 52 -10.18 -4.76 -7.98
C SER A 52 -10.00 -3.50 -8.82
N TYR A 53 -8.97 -2.70 -8.53
CA TYR A 53 -8.61 -1.54 -9.34
C TYR A 53 -8.21 -1.94 -10.76
N GLU A 54 -7.32 -2.93 -10.93
CA GLU A 54 -6.93 -3.44 -12.26
C GLU A 54 -8.14 -3.92 -13.07
N ILE A 55 -9.09 -4.61 -12.44
CA ILE A 55 -10.35 -5.03 -13.09
C ILE A 55 -11.17 -3.81 -13.51
N ALA A 56 -11.31 -2.82 -12.62
CA ALA A 56 -12.13 -1.64 -12.88
C ALA A 56 -11.58 -0.74 -13.99
N VAL A 57 -10.25 -0.63 -14.10
CA VAL A 57 -9.59 0.19 -15.12
C VAL A 57 -9.20 -0.61 -16.37
N GLY A 58 -9.23 -1.94 -16.33
CA GLY A 58 -8.80 -2.80 -17.44
C GLY A 58 -7.29 -2.79 -17.71
N GLU A 59 -6.49 -2.15 -16.86
CA GLU A 59 -5.05 -2.01 -16.97
C GLU A 59 -4.34 -2.64 -15.79
N GLN A 60 -3.20 -3.29 -16.05
CA GLN A 60 -2.40 -3.91 -15.00
C GLN A 60 -1.45 -2.89 -14.37
N ILE A 61 -1.45 -2.87 -13.03
CA ILE A 61 -0.44 -2.16 -12.25
C ILE A 61 0.87 -2.95 -12.42
N PRO A 62 2.03 -2.29 -12.62
CA PRO A 62 3.31 -2.98 -12.70
C PRO A 62 3.50 -3.94 -11.53
N GLU A 63 3.84 -5.21 -11.82
CA GLU A 63 3.87 -6.27 -10.81
C GLU A 63 4.82 -5.94 -9.65
N GLU A 64 5.98 -5.38 -9.98
CA GLU A 64 6.96 -4.93 -8.99
C GLU A 64 6.42 -3.80 -8.10
N ALA A 65 5.63 -2.88 -8.65
CA ALA A 65 5.01 -1.80 -7.86
C ALA A 65 3.94 -2.34 -6.91
N LYS A 66 3.15 -3.34 -7.34
CA LYS A 66 2.21 -4.05 -6.46
C LYS A 66 2.96 -4.73 -5.32
N ARG A 67 4.00 -5.50 -5.63
CA ARG A 67 4.82 -6.21 -4.63
C ARG A 67 5.40 -5.25 -3.60
N VAL A 68 6.04 -4.17 -4.05
CA VAL A 68 6.63 -3.15 -3.17
C VAL A 68 5.57 -2.50 -2.28
N SER A 69 4.39 -2.17 -2.81
CA SER A 69 3.31 -1.59 -1.99
C SER A 69 2.78 -2.54 -0.91
N VAL A 70 2.73 -3.84 -1.20
CA VAL A 70 2.32 -4.87 -0.23
C VAL A 70 3.41 -5.06 0.82
N GLU A 71 4.67 -5.15 0.43
CA GLU A 71 5.78 -5.26 1.39
C GLU A 71 5.89 -4.04 2.30
N GLU A 72 5.63 -2.84 1.77
CA GLU A 72 5.58 -1.61 2.56
C GLU A 72 4.51 -1.70 3.66
N ILE A 73 3.27 -2.10 3.33
CA ILE A 73 2.20 -2.18 4.35
C ILE A 73 2.47 -3.26 5.39
N TYR A 74 3.13 -4.35 5.02
CA TYR A 74 3.61 -5.37 5.97
C TYR A 74 4.70 -4.82 6.90
N LEU A 75 5.66 -4.08 6.35
CA LEU A 75 6.72 -3.45 7.14
C LEU A 75 6.14 -2.41 8.10
N GLN A 76 5.23 -1.55 7.63
CA GLN A 76 4.56 -0.58 8.49
C GLN A 76 3.81 -1.29 9.63
N SER A 77 3.07 -2.36 9.33
CA SER A 77 2.32 -3.14 10.34
C SER A 77 3.24 -3.77 11.38
N ARG A 78 4.42 -4.26 10.97
CA ARG A 78 5.46 -4.70 11.90
C ARG A 78 5.97 -3.57 12.79
N LEU A 79 6.27 -2.41 12.21
CA LEU A 79 6.75 -1.26 12.97
C LEU A 79 5.72 -0.77 13.99
N VAL A 80 4.42 -0.83 13.69
CA VAL A 80 3.36 -0.53 14.66
C VAL A 80 3.44 -1.45 15.88
N ASN A 81 3.77 -2.73 15.69
CA ASN A 81 3.87 -3.71 16.77
C ASN A 81 5.23 -3.70 17.49
N GLU A 82 6.28 -3.26 16.82
CA GLU A 82 7.67 -3.31 17.29
C GLU A 82 8.19 -1.97 17.83
N THR A 83 7.42 -0.88 17.69
CA THR A 83 7.84 0.48 18.09
C THR A 83 6.80 1.14 18.99
N ASN A 84 7.11 2.37 19.44
CA ASN A 84 6.19 3.20 20.21
C ASN A 84 5.18 3.99 19.34
N ALA A 85 5.18 3.80 18.01
CA ALA A 85 4.41 4.61 17.09
C ALA A 85 3.05 3.97 16.74
N THR A 86 2.03 4.82 16.60
CA THR A 86 0.73 4.42 16.03
C THR A 86 0.84 4.17 14.52
N GLY A 87 -0.13 3.46 13.92
CA GLY A 87 -0.17 3.24 12.47
C GLY A 87 -0.09 4.50 11.64
N ASP A 88 -0.80 5.56 12.05
CA ASP A 88 -0.81 6.83 11.33
C ASP A 88 0.57 7.51 11.38
N ARG A 89 1.25 7.44 12.53
CA ARG A 89 2.61 7.95 12.72
C ARG A 89 3.64 7.16 11.91
N VAL A 90 3.46 5.85 11.78
CA VAL A 90 4.32 5.01 10.93
C VAL A 90 4.07 5.32 9.45
N ALA A 91 2.82 5.48 9.02
CA ALA A 91 2.51 5.88 7.64
C ALA A 91 3.10 7.28 7.32
N GLU A 92 2.96 8.23 8.23
CA GLU A 92 3.54 9.58 8.11
C GLU A 92 5.08 9.54 8.02
N LEU A 93 5.74 8.66 8.78
CA LEU A 93 7.20 8.46 8.68
C LEU A 93 7.60 8.03 7.25
N PHE A 94 6.88 7.08 6.67
CA PHE A 94 7.16 6.62 5.30
C PHE A 94 6.91 7.73 4.27
N ASP A 95 5.78 8.43 4.37
CA ASP A 95 5.45 9.53 3.47
C ASP A 95 6.50 10.65 3.55
N GLU A 96 6.94 11.04 4.76
CA GLU A 96 7.94 12.09 4.94
C GLU A 96 9.34 11.67 4.44
N VAL A 97 9.76 10.43 4.69
CA VAL A 97 11.03 9.91 4.14
C VAL A 97 10.97 9.87 2.62
N LYS A 98 9.88 9.39 2.01
CA LYS A 98 9.70 9.39 0.56
C LYS A 98 9.76 10.82 0.00
N ASN A 99 9.08 11.78 0.62
CA ASN A 99 9.08 13.17 0.18
C ASN A 99 10.49 13.79 0.22
N ARG A 100 11.21 13.62 1.34
CA ARG A 100 12.57 14.16 1.50
C ARG A 100 13.55 13.52 0.52
N THR A 101 13.53 12.20 0.40
CA THR A 101 14.43 11.48 -0.51
C THR A 101 14.18 11.84 -1.97
N GLN A 102 12.91 12.01 -2.39
CA GLN A 102 12.57 12.52 -3.72
C GLN A 102 13.06 13.95 -3.92
N SER A 103 12.82 14.85 -2.95
CA SER A 103 13.24 16.26 -3.06
C SER A 103 14.76 16.44 -3.16
N GLN A 104 15.51 15.52 -2.56
CA GLN A 104 16.98 15.52 -2.56
C GLN A 104 17.57 14.61 -3.66
N ASN A 105 16.71 13.96 -4.47
CA ASN A 105 17.11 13.00 -5.50
C ASN A 105 18.03 11.88 -4.98
N LEU A 106 17.74 11.36 -3.78
CA LEU A 106 18.51 10.29 -3.13
C LEU A 106 17.93 8.93 -3.50
N GLN A 107 18.74 8.07 -4.11
CA GLN A 107 18.39 6.69 -4.48
C GLN A 107 19.20 5.61 -3.76
N ASP A 108 20.33 5.98 -3.15
CA ASP A 108 21.19 5.05 -2.41
C ASP A 108 20.58 4.76 -1.02
N PRO A 109 20.34 3.49 -0.66
CA PRO A 109 19.84 3.13 0.66
C PRO A 109 20.66 3.70 1.82
N ALA A 110 21.99 3.85 1.69
CA ALA A 110 22.84 4.41 2.74
C ALA A 110 22.58 5.90 2.97
N ASP A 111 22.28 6.66 1.92
CA ASP A 111 21.88 8.06 2.05
C ASP A 111 20.46 8.18 2.60
N ILE A 112 19.55 7.29 2.16
CA ILE A 112 18.17 7.23 2.63
C ILE A 112 18.10 6.92 4.14
N GLN A 113 18.99 6.06 4.66
CA GLN A 113 19.05 5.77 6.10
C GLN A 113 19.24 7.02 6.96
N ARG A 114 20.05 7.99 6.50
CA ARG A 114 20.22 9.25 7.24
C ARG A 114 18.90 10.02 7.31
N VAL A 115 18.17 10.06 6.20
CA VAL A 115 16.83 10.67 6.15
C VAL A 115 15.87 9.95 7.10
N VAL A 116 15.89 8.61 7.14
CA VAL A 116 15.05 7.83 8.05
C VAL A 116 15.33 8.18 9.51
N VAL A 117 16.62 8.24 9.90
CA VAL A 117 17.03 8.60 11.27
C VAL A 117 16.57 10.02 11.62
N ASP A 118 16.81 10.99 10.73
CA ASP A 118 16.44 12.39 10.96
C ASP A 118 14.93 12.54 11.13
N VAL A 119 14.14 11.91 10.26
CA VAL A 119 12.67 11.96 10.33
C VAL A 119 12.17 11.24 11.57
N SER A 120 12.68 10.04 11.89
CA SER A 120 12.23 9.27 13.06
C SER A 120 12.51 10.02 14.37
N GLN A 121 13.67 10.69 14.47
CA GLN A 121 14.01 11.54 15.61
C GLN A 121 13.09 12.75 15.74
N GLN A 122 12.83 13.48 14.65
CA GLN A 122 11.88 14.60 14.63
C GLN A 122 10.47 14.16 15.05
N MET A 123 10.13 12.92 14.73
CA MET A 123 8.87 12.29 15.05
C MET A 123 8.86 11.57 16.42
N ASN A 124 9.95 11.55 17.18
CA ASN A 124 10.07 10.79 18.43
C ASN A 124 9.66 9.31 18.27
N ILE A 125 9.99 8.70 17.12
CA ILE A 125 9.80 7.29 16.81
C ILE A 125 11.14 6.58 17.02
N ASN A 126 11.15 5.61 17.94
CA ASN A 126 12.36 4.85 18.23
C ASN A 126 12.47 3.68 17.26
N LEU A 127 13.46 3.75 16.37
CA LEU A 127 13.81 2.68 15.43
C LEU A 127 15.16 2.08 15.79
N THR A 128 15.27 0.76 15.70
CA THR A 128 16.56 0.07 15.71
C THR A 128 17.30 0.28 14.39
N GLU A 129 18.61 0.04 14.36
CA GLU A 129 19.42 0.12 13.13
C GLU A 129 18.85 -0.77 12.01
N THR A 130 18.41 -1.99 12.35
CA THR A 130 17.76 -2.91 11.42
C THR A 130 16.46 -2.33 10.85
N GLN A 131 15.64 -1.69 11.69
CA GLN A 131 14.39 -1.07 11.23
C GLN A 131 14.66 0.16 10.34
N VAL A 132 15.68 0.95 10.66
CA VAL A 132 16.14 2.07 9.82
C VAL A 132 16.52 1.57 8.43
N GLN A 133 17.33 0.51 8.36
CA GLN A 133 17.71 -0.13 7.09
C GLN A 133 16.47 -0.63 6.32
N GLN A 134 15.55 -1.32 6.98
CA GLN A 134 14.33 -1.84 6.34
C GLN A 134 13.45 -0.73 5.75
N VAL A 135 13.27 0.38 6.47
CA VAL A 135 12.52 1.54 5.97
C VAL A 135 13.25 2.14 4.77
N ALA A 136 14.57 2.30 4.85
CA ALA A 136 15.36 2.84 3.75
C ALA A 136 15.28 1.98 2.49
N ASP A 137 15.38 0.66 2.63
CA ASP A 137 15.26 -0.29 1.52
C ASP A 137 13.87 -0.27 0.89
N SER A 138 12.81 -0.18 1.71
CA SER A 138 11.43 -0.07 1.24
C SER A 138 11.20 1.22 0.46
N VAL A 139 11.71 2.36 0.93
CA VAL A 139 11.63 3.64 0.22
C VAL A 139 12.44 3.60 -1.08
N ALA A 140 13.65 3.06 -1.05
CA ALA A 140 14.46 2.89 -2.25
C ALA A 140 13.76 1.99 -3.29
N ALA A 141 13.11 0.91 -2.85
CA ALA A 141 12.31 0.05 -3.73
C ALA A 141 11.12 0.79 -4.35
N SER A 142 10.41 1.61 -3.56
CA SER A 142 9.32 2.46 -4.04
C SER A 142 9.80 3.47 -5.11
N GLN A 143 11.01 4.01 -4.97
CA GLN A 143 11.59 4.90 -5.98
C GLN A 143 11.95 4.18 -7.28
N ARG A 144 12.51 2.96 -7.20
CA ARG A 144 12.89 2.18 -8.40
C ARG A 144 11.71 1.88 -9.32
N VAL A 145 10.51 1.75 -8.76
CA VAL A 145 9.29 1.47 -9.55
C VAL A 145 8.63 2.74 -10.12
N GLN A 146 9.11 3.94 -9.82
CA GLN A 146 8.47 5.18 -10.30
C GLN A 146 8.46 5.31 -11.83
N GLY A 147 9.48 4.78 -12.51
CA GLY A 147 9.52 4.75 -13.98
C GLY A 147 8.35 3.97 -14.57
N SER A 148 8.15 2.72 -14.12
CA SER A 148 7.05 1.89 -14.60
C SER A 148 5.67 2.40 -14.17
N LEU A 149 5.58 3.07 -13.01
CA LEU A 149 4.36 3.77 -12.58
C LEU A 149 4.04 4.97 -13.47
N THR A 150 5.03 5.66 -14.00
CA THR A 150 4.83 6.77 -14.95
C THR A 150 4.21 6.26 -16.24
N GLU A 151 4.74 5.18 -16.80
CA GLU A 151 4.17 4.51 -17.99
C GLU A 151 2.76 4.00 -17.73
N PHE A 152 2.53 3.40 -16.56
CA PHE A 152 1.19 2.96 -16.14
C PHE A 152 0.20 4.12 -16.08
N LYS A 153 0.57 5.25 -15.47
CA LYS A 153 -0.27 6.46 -15.42
C LYS A 153 -0.61 6.99 -16.81
N GLN A 154 0.35 6.98 -17.74
CA GLN A 154 0.11 7.36 -19.13
C GLN A 154 -0.91 6.44 -19.83
N ARG A 155 -0.84 5.11 -19.59
CA ARG A 155 -1.85 4.18 -20.10
C ARG A 155 -3.23 4.47 -19.52
N LEU A 156 -3.32 4.74 -18.21
CA LEU A 156 -4.57 5.07 -17.54
C LEU A 156 -5.25 6.33 -18.07
N GLU A 157 -4.50 7.34 -18.51
CA GLU A 157 -5.10 8.53 -19.13
C GLU A 157 -5.87 8.19 -20.41
N GLY A 158 -5.46 7.14 -21.14
CA GLY A 158 -6.16 6.63 -22.32
C GLY A 158 -7.40 5.78 -22.03
N VAL A 159 -7.62 5.37 -20.78
CA VAL A 159 -8.71 4.45 -20.35
C VAL A 159 -10.07 5.18 -20.23
N SER A 160 -10.12 6.50 -20.45
CA SER A 160 -11.28 7.37 -20.21
C SER A 160 -12.60 7.01 -20.94
N GLN A 161 -12.61 5.97 -21.79
CA GLN A 161 -13.77 5.58 -22.61
C GLN A 161 -14.47 4.28 -22.17
N GLN A 162 -13.91 3.50 -21.22
CA GLN A 162 -14.48 2.20 -20.82
C GLN A 162 -14.94 2.12 -19.36
N VAL A 163 -14.62 3.10 -18.53
CA VAL A 163 -14.94 3.07 -17.09
C VAL A 163 -16.34 3.61 -16.84
N GLY A 164 -17.29 2.73 -16.50
CA GLY A 164 -18.65 3.14 -16.10
C GLY A 164 -19.80 2.17 -16.41
N GLY A 165 -19.54 0.97 -16.94
CA GLY A 165 -20.59 -0.02 -17.20
C GLY A 165 -20.92 -0.92 -15.99
N SER A 166 -22.18 -1.34 -15.86
CA SER A 166 -22.67 -2.27 -14.83
C SER A 166 -21.84 -3.57 -14.74
N GLY A 167 -21.24 -4.01 -15.85
CA GLY A 167 -20.42 -5.22 -15.90
C GLY A 167 -19.10 -5.17 -15.14
N ILE A 168 -18.61 -3.98 -14.75
CA ILE A 168 -17.41 -3.87 -13.90
C ILE A 168 -17.70 -4.41 -12.49
N LEU A 169 -18.87 -4.11 -11.95
CA LEU A 169 -19.28 -4.64 -10.63
C LEU A 169 -19.45 -6.16 -10.69
N ASP A 170 -19.96 -6.70 -11.80
CA ASP A 170 -20.07 -8.15 -12.00
C ASP A 170 -18.70 -8.83 -12.06
N GLN A 171 -17.71 -8.22 -12.72
CA GLN A 171 -16.33 -8.75 -12.76
C GLN A 171 -15.66 -8.72 -11.39
N ILE A 172 -15.81 -7.63 -10.64
CA ILE A 172 -15.30 -7.51 -9.28
C ILE A 172 -15.99 -8.54 -8.38
N TYR A 173 -17.32 -8.68 -8.48
CA TYR A 173 -18.06 -9.68 -7.72
C TYR A 173 -17.62 -11.11 -8.07
N ALA A 174 -17.43 -11.43 -9.34
CA ALA A 174 -16.93 -12.74 -9.78
C ALA A 174 -15.54 -13.04 -9.21
N PHE A 175 -14.64 -12.05 -9.20
CA PHE A 175 -13.34 -12.16 -8.55
C PHE A 175 -13.47 -12.47 -7.05
N LEU A 176 -14.31 -11.72 -6.32
CA LEU A 176 -14.53 -11.92 -4.89
C LEU A 176 -15.19 -13.28 -4.59
N GLN A 177 -16.12 -13.72 -5.43
CA GLN A 177 -16.70 -15.07 -5.36
C GLN A 177 -15.64 -16.15 -5.56
N GLY A 178 -14.70 -15.96 -6.48
CA GLY A 178 -13.57 -16.87 -6.69
C GLY A 178 -12.72 -17.03 -5.42
N ILE A 179 -12.39 -15.92 -4.74
CA ILE A 179 -11.67 -15.95 -3.46
C ILE A 179 -12.50 -16.67 -2.39
N TYR A 180 -13.78 -16.32 -2.25
CA TYR A 180 -14.67 -16.94 -1.26
C TYR A 180 -14.76 -18.47 -1.45
N ASN A 181 -14.97 -18.91 -2.69
CA ASN A 181 -15.07 -20.33 -3.02
C ASN A 181 -13.76 -21.07 -2.77
N TYR A 182 -12.61 -20.46 -3.08
CA TYR A 182 -11.30 -21.03 -2.77
C TYR A 182 -11.15 -21.25 -1.26
N ILE A 183 -11.46 -20.23 -0.44
CA ILE A 183 -11.37 -20.31 1.03
C ILE A 183 -12.36 -21.34 1.60
N MET A 184 -13.60 -21.36 1.13
CA MET A 184 -14.59 -22.34 1.59
C MET A 184 -14.25 -23.76 1.16
N GLY A 185 -13.67 -23.94 -0.03
CA GLY A 185 -13.24 -25.23 -0.56
C GLY A 185 -12.04 -25.83 0.19
N ILE A 186 -11.15 -25.01 0.74
CA ILE A 186 -10.06 -25.49 1.62
C ILE A 186 -10.50 -25.68 3.08
N ALA A 187 -11.56 -24.98 3.52
CA ALA A 187 -12.07 -25.03 4.89
C ALA A 187 -13.16 -26.10 5.10
N SER A 188 -13.71 -26.66 4.02
CA SER A 188 -14.68 -27.76 4.06
C SER A 188 -13.94 -29.09 3.82
N PRO A 189 -13.90 -30.02 4.78
CA PRO A 189 -13.26 -31.33 4.61
C PRO A 189 -13.99 -32.23 3.61
#